data_AF-A0A851HK58-F1
#
_entry.id   AF-A0A851HK58-F1
#
_cell.length_a   1.000
_cell.length_b   1.000
_cell.length_c   1.000
_cell.angle_alpha   90.00
_cell.angle_beta   90.00
_cell.angle_gamma   90.00
#
_symmetry.space_group_name_H-M   'P 1'
#
loop_
_entity.id
_entity.type
_entity.pdbx_description
1 polymer ?
#
loop_
_entity_poly.entity_id
_entity_poly.type
_entity_poly.pdbx_seq_one_letter_code
_entity_poly.pdbx_strand_id
1 'polypeptide(L)' 'MLFMFGFVTPAQATEPVTIPPGTFVVDESDVLDSGEQDQLEQQVNQLQSEHSATAFLIFVPLVLQSCL' A
#
# COMPACT_ATOMS: atom_id res chain seq x y z
N MET A 1 -14.55 -43.17 -10.55
CA MET A 1 -14.00 -41.83 -10.87
C MET A 1 -14.55 -40.89 -9.81
N LEU A 2 -13.76 -40.63 -8.76
CA LEU A 2 -14.19 -39.88 -7.57
C LEU A 2 -13.91 -38.39 -7.80
N PHE A 3 -14.96 -37.59 -7.96
CA PHE A 3 -14.87 -36.13 -8.08
C PHE A 3 -14.45 -35.56 -6.72
N MET A 4 -13.20 -35.12 -6.61
CA MET A 4 -12.68 -34.40 -5.45
C MET A 4 -13.12 -32.93 -5.57
N PHE A 5 -14.13 -32.51 -4.80
CA PHE A 5 -14.50 -31.11 -4.65
C PHE A 5 -13.48 -30.42 -3.73
N GLY A 6 -12.52 -29.72 -4.34
CA GLY A 6 -11.64 -28.81 -3.62
C GLY A 6 -12.44 -27.59 -3.17
N PHE A 7 -12.49 -27.36 -1.86
CA PHE A 7 -13.02 -26.12 -1.29
C PHE A 7 -12.00 -25.00 -1.53
N VAL A 8 -12.08 -24.34 -2.69
CA VAL A 8 -11.36 -23.09 -2.94
C VAL A 8 -12.07 -21.98 -2.18
N THR A 9 -11.48 -21.53 -1.07
CA THR A 9 -11.94 -20.32 -0.39
C THR A 9 -11.73 -19.12 -1.33
N PRO A 10 -12.72 -18.23 -1.50
CA PRO A 10 -12.58 -17.08 -2.38
C PRO A 10 -11.47 -16.16 -1.85
N ALA A 11 -10.59 -15.73 -2.75
CA ALA A 11 -9.59 -14.71 -2.45
C ALA A 11 -10.29 -13.44 -1.93
N GLN A 12 -10.10 -13.13 -0.65
CA GLN A 12 -10.58 -11.89 -0.05
C GLN A 12 -9.63 -10.79 -0.52
N ALA A 13 -10.10 -9.92 -1.42
CA ALA A 13 -9.39 -8.71 -1.78
C ALA A 13 -9.46 -7.73 -0.60
N THR A 14 -8.30 -7.30 -0.10
CA THR A 14 -8.23 -6.19 0.86
C THR A 14 -8.86 -4.94 0.26
N GLU A 15 -9.49 -4.13 1.11
CA GLU A 15 -10.14 -2.89 0.68
C GLU A 15 -9.14 -1.99 -0.06
N PRO A 16 -9.56 -1.33 -1.16
CA PRO A 16 -8.67 -0.49 -1.94
C PRO A 16 -8.16 0.68 -1.11
N VAL A 17 -6.84 0.87 -1.08
CA VAL A 17 -6.20 2.01 -0.42
C VAL A 17 -6.69 3.30 -1.09
N THR A 18 -7.30 4.19 -0.32
CA THR A 18 -7.79 5.48 -0.80
C THR A 18 -6.68 6.51 -0.62
N ILE A 19 -6.18 7.07 -1.71
CA ILE A 19 -5.16 8.13 -1.69
C ILE A 19 -5.87 9.49 -1.80
N PRO A 20 -5.87 10.32 -0.73
CA PRO A 20 -6.43 11.65 -0.80
C PRO A 20 -5.63 12.54 -1.78
N PRO A 21 -6.29 13.45 -2.51
CA PRO A 21 -5.58 14.42 -3.33
C PRO A 21 -4.72 15.33 -2.43
N GLY A 22 -3.40 15.36 -2.68
CA GLY A 22 -2.44 16.12 -1.87
C GLY A 22 -1.71 15.31 -0.80
N THR A 23 -1.99 14.01 -0.66
CA THR A 23 -1.26 13.10 0.22
C THR A 23 -0.46 12.10 -0.61
N PHE A 24 0.87 12.10 -0.42
CA PHE A 24 1.79 11.28 -1.23
C PHE A 24 2.39 10.09 -0.47
N VAL A 25 2.34 10.16 0.86
CA VAL A 25 2.83 9.13 1.77
C VAL A 25 1.65 8.67 2.60
N VAL A 26 1.32 7.38 2.50
CA VAL A 26 0.25 6.73 3.28
C VAL A 26 0.88 5.56 4.02
N ASP A 27 0.79 5.57 5.35
CA ASP A 27 1.25 4.48 6.19
C ASP A 27 0.09 3.84 6.95
N GLU A 28 -0.42 2.74 6.41
CA GLU A 28 -1.45 1.90 7.05
C GLU A 28 -0.84 0.89 8.02
N SER A 29 0.48 0.80 8.10
CA SER A 29 1.22 -0.18 8.90
C SER A 29 1.91 0.41 10.14
N ASP A 30 1.89 1.73 10.30
CA ASP A 30 2.50 2.47 11.42
C ASP A 30 3.99 2.12 11.59
N VAL A 31 4.71 2.07 10.45
CA VAL A 31 6.15 1.75 10.38
C VAL A 31 7.02 2.99 10.25
N LEU A 32 6.46 4.12 9.83
CA LEU A 32 7.14 5.39 9.74
C LEU A 32 6.94 6.19 11.02
N ASP A 33 8.01 6.79 11.52
CA ASP A 33 7.85 7.85 12.50
C ASP A 33 7.38 9.17 11.83
N SER A 34 6.85 10.10 12.63
CA SER A 34 6.33 11.38 12.11
C SER A 34 7.39 12.21 11.38
N GLY A 35 8.67 12.09 11.77
CA GLY A 35 9.76 12.81 11.13
C GLY A 35 10.16 12.21 9.78
N GLU A 36 10.12 10.89 9.66
CA GLU A 36 10.36 10.16 8.41
C GLU A 36 9.25 10.43 7.39
N GLN A 37 7.99 10.48 7.84
CA GLN A 37 6.87 10.83 6.98
C GLN A 37 7.03 12.25 6.40
N ASP A 38 7.37 13.24 7.24
CA ASP A 38 7.60 14.62 6.80
C ASP A 38 8.76 14.72 5.79
N GLN A 39 9.83 13.95 6.00
CA GLN A 39 10.98 13.91 5.09
C GLN A 39 10.61 13.31 3.73
N LEU A 40 9.83 12.22 3.73
CA LEU A 40 9.39 11.58 2.50
C LEU A 40 8.45 12.49 1.71
N GLU A 41 7.53 13.20 2.37
CA GLU A 41 6.67 14.17 1.71
C GLU A 41 7.47 15.32 1.07
N GLN A 42 8.51 15.82 1.74
CA GLN A 42 9.40 16.83 1.16
C GLN A 42 10.13 16.32 -0.08
N GLN A 43 10.62 15.08 -0.05
CA GLN A 43 11.29 14.47 -1.20
C GLN A 43 10.35 14.25 -2.37
N VAL A 44 9.10 13.84 -2.13
CA VAL A 44 8.11 13.70 -3.20
C VAL A 44 7.77 15.06 -3.81
N ASN A 45 7.60 16.09 -2.99
CA ASN A 45 7.36 17.46 -3.48
C ASN A 45 8.53 18.00 -4.32
N GLN A 46 9.76 17.71 -3.92
CA GLN A 46 10.97 18.05 -4.68
C GLN A 46 10.97 17.34 -6.03
N LEU A 47 10.71 16.03 -6.04
CA LEU A 47 10.71 15.19 -7.24
C LEU A 47 9.60 15.59 -8.22
N GLN A 48 8.43 15.97 -7.71
CA GLN A 48 7.35 16.54 -8.53
C GLN A 48 7.74 17.88 -9.15
N SER A 49 8.40 18.75 -8.39
CA SER A 49 8.82 20.06 -8.87
C SER A 49 9.93 19.97 -9.92
N GLU A 50 10.90 19.07 -9.73
CA GLU A 50 12.08 18.96 -10.61
C GLU A 50 11.83 18.13 -11.86
N HIS A 51 11.04 17.05 -11.73
CA HIS A 51 10.89 16.05 -12.79
C HIS A 51 9.47 15.95 -13.34
N SER A 52 8.51 16.74 -12.82
CA SER A 52 7.07 16.59 -13.13
C SER A 52 6.57 15.16 -12.93
N ALA A 53 7.24 14.40 -12.06
CA ALA A 53 6.93 13.02 -11.75
C ALA A 53 6.32 12.95 -10.35
N THR A 54 5.21 12.23 -10.20
CA THR A 54 4.55 12.07 -8.90
C THR A 54 4.82 10.66 -8.39
N ALA A 55 5.48 10.55 -7.24
CA ALA A 55 5.71 9.29 -6.55
C ALA A 55 4.67 9.12 -5.43
N PHE A 56 4.14 7.90 -5.28
CA PHE A 56 3.25 7.53 -4.20
C PHE A 56 3.93 6.44 -3.36
N LEU A 57 4.05 6.69 -2.05
CA LEU A 57 4.63 5.76 -1.09
C LEU A 57 3.49 5.22 -0.22
N ILE A 58 3.28 3.91 -0.28
CA ILE A 58 2.19 3.24 0.45
C ILE A 58 2.79 2.10 1.24
N PHE A 59 2.69 2.20 2.57
CA PHE A 59 3.12 1.17 3.50
C PHE A 59 1.89 0.40 3.96
N VAL A 60 1.86 -0.90 3.64
CA VAL A 60 0.75 -1.78 3.98
C VAL A 60 1.25 -2.92 4.86
N PRO A 61 0.48 -3.33 5.89
CA PRO A 61 0.85 -4.48 6.70
C PRO A 61 0.86 -5.75 5.83
N LEU A 62 1.80 -6.65 6.12
CA LEU A 62 1.86 -7.94 5.45
C LEU A 62 0.57 -8.71 5.74
N VAL A 63 -0.32 -8.79 4.75
CA VAL A 63 -1.43 -9.72 4.78
C VAL A 63 -0.83 -11.09 4.47
N LEU A 64 -0.54 -11.88 5.51
CA LEU A 64 -0.34 -13.32 5.37
C LEU A 64 -1.68 -13.93 4.95
N GLN A 65 -2.00 -13.85 3.66
CA GLN A 65 -2.94 -14.78 3.07
C GLN A 65 -2.28 -16.15 3.20
N SER A 66 -2.69 -16.89 4.23
CA SER A 66 -2.36 -18.30 4.38
C SER A 66 -2.79 -18.98 3.09
N CYS A 67 -1.82 -19.23 2.21
CA CYS A 67 -1.95 -20.12 1.06
C CYS A 67 -2.27 -21.52 1.62
N LEU A 68 -3.55 -21.81 1.78
CA LEU A 68 -4.10 -23.10 2.18
C LEU A 68 -5.16 -23.52 1.16
#